data_AF-A0AAN8DI94-F1
#
_entry.id   AF-A0AAN8DI94-F1
#
_cell.length_a   1.000
_cell.length_b   1.000
_cell.length_c   1.000
_cell.angle_alpha   90.00
_cell.angle_beta   90.00
_cell.angle_gamma   90.00
#
_symmetry.space_group_name_H-M   'P 1'
#
loop_
_entity.id
_entity.type
_entity.pdbx_description
1 polymer ?
#
loop_
_entity_poly.entity_id
_entity_poly.type
_entity_poly.pdbx_seq_one_letter_code
_entity_poly.pdbx_strand_id
1 'polypeptide(L)'
;MRLHPNAKGSRWTVDIEKVDFHHYLPLFFNGLCDTDHPYEFFARQGVHDLLVHGATKVLPLIPQLIIPIKNSKQSQHQHHKRGFIRCLMIYLGERTDQLLKEGSMSLFKARDWWSAALGEGEEFDQGCLCVGDVDNSGTGHDKVVVGSYMGMLRIFSPNVNKTSEGGPADALLLEVQLKNAIIQVEVGKFVSCSDLLHLAVLHPRKCSVYSVSGTAGNVEHGDQYQLKMVYEHNLKRTVCNMTYGSFGGVTGHHSLCIQSMDGMLMFVEQDSYTFGRFLPGFLLPGPLAYSRRTDSFLTVSAARQLESYKYETLAVAAEAESRQDADLPLKTGGKRLTPDWTFVLGEQALDLCVPPSSPSSIFVLGERNLYCLRDNGQIRFMKKLEFNPSCFLPYSSVTDGTTNLLLGNHTNMLQVYQDVTLKWAAQLSFVPVAIRVANFPDLKGVVVSLSSDGHLLCSYMGTDPSFFSTPKVDAREADYEQVDADMRKLQKFIREATRTQDILTKSDAEEDLIVTATVSSSMDSPSQALIQDMDDLPVPSVTVQVKVKARCVVQSPKLTVSLQPPLAVTQDQFVLEPMGQ
;
A
#
# COMPACT_ATOMS: atom_id res chain seq x y z
N MET A 1 42.85 -32.19 24.19
CA MET A 1 41.48 -31.63 24.29
C MET A 1 41.57 -30.29 24.99
N ARG A 2 41.02 -29.20 24.42
CA ARG A 2 41.00 -27.86 25.07
C ARG A 2 39.82 -27.67 26.04
N LEU A 3 38.87 -28.61 26.06
CA LEU A 3 37.76 -28.71 27.01
C LEU A 3 38.08 -29.78 28.06
N HIS A 4 38.01 -29.45 29.35
CA HIS A 4 38.19 -30.42 30.45
C HIS A 4 36.91 -30.58 31.29
N PRO A 5 36.65 -31.78 31.82
CA PRO A 5 35.58 -31.99 32.80
C PRO A 5 35.91 -31.32 34.13
N ASN A 6 34.90 -30.72 34.76
CA ASN A 6 34.94 -30.06 36.07
C ASN A 6 33.71 -30.50 36.89
N ALA A 7 33.77 -30.37 38.21
CA ALA A 7 32.69 -30.75 39.14
C ALA A 7 31.34 -30.03 38.92
N LYS A 8 31.29 -29.03 38.02
CA LYS A 8 30.08 -28.27 37.62
C LYS A 8 29.77 -28.31 36.10
N GLY A 9 30.52 -29.06 35.29
CA GLY A 9 30.36 -29.07 33.82
C GLY A 9 31.68 -29.27 33.06
N SER A 10 31.85 -28.62 31.90
CA SER A 10 33.13 -28.59 31.18
C SER A 10 33.67 -27.16 31.07
N ARG A 11 35.01 -26.99 31.05
CA ARG A 11 35.67 -25.68 31.03
C ARG A 11 36.74 -25.63 29.94
N TRP A 12 36.74 -24.54 29.17
CA TRP A 12 37.78 -24.24 28.19
C TRP A 12 39.09 -23.87 28.90
N THR A 13 40.21 -24.37 28.39
CA THR A 13 41.58 -24.05 28.82
C THR A 13 42.08 -22.70 28.33
N VAL A 14 41.40 -22.13 27.33
CA VAL A 14 41.73 -20.87 26.66
C VAL A 14 40.45 -20.05 26.54
N ASP A 15 40.54 -18.73 26.70
CA ASP A 15 39.42 -17.81 26.44
C ASP A 15 38.81 -18.10 25.07
N ILE A 16 37.48 -18.25 25.00
CA ILE A 16 36.76 -18.65 23.76
C ILE A 16 37.05 -17.68 22.61
N GLU A 17 37.26 -16.40 22.91
CA GLU A 17 37.58 -15.37 21.93
C GLU A 17 38.94 -15.57 21.22
N LYS A 18 39.87 -16.28 21.85
CA LYS A 18 41.22 -16.59 21.33
C LYS A 18 41.32 -17.97 20.70
N VAL A 19 40.22 -18.74 20.69
CA VAL A 19 40.17 -20.06 20.05
C VAL A 19 40.13 -19.88 18.52
N ASP A 20 40.82 -20.76 17.79
CA ASP A 20 40.78 -20.77 16.33
C ASP A 20 39.49 -21.45 15.83
N PHE A 21 38.52 -20.63 15.43
CA PHE A 21 37.24 -21.10 14.94
C PHE A 21 37.35 -21.92 13.64
N HIS A 22 38.35 -21.65 12.79
CA HIS A 22 38.52 -22.38 11.51
C HIS A 22 38.85 -23.85 11.76
N HIS A 23 39.61 -24.15 12.81
CA HIS A 23 39.99 -25.51 13.15
C HIS A 23 38.96 -26.20 14.05
N TYR A 24 38.51 -25.52 15.12
CA TYR A 24 37.73 -26.17 16.16
C TYR A 24 36.23 -26.27 15.84
N LEU A 25 35.64 -25.28 15.16
CA LEU A 25 34.19 -25.31 14.89
C LEU A 25 33.79 -26.47 13.95
N PRO A 26 34.46 -26.71 12.81
CA PRO A 26 34.16 -27.87 11.97
C PRO A 26 34.44 -29.21 12.68
N LEU A 27 35.47 -29.26 13.54
CA LEU A 27 35.82 -30.46 14.31
C LEU A 27 34.72 -30.85 15.30
N PHE A 28 34.20 -29.87 16.07
CA PHE A 28 33.11 -30.12 17.00
C PHE A 28 31.79 -30.44 16.29
N PHE A 29 31.54 -29.83 15.11
CA PHE A 29 30.40 -30.19 14.26
C PHE A 29 30.48 -31.61 13.71
N ASN A 30 31.67 -32.10 13.36
CA ASN A 30 31.86 -33.50 12.97
C ASN A 30 31.65 -34.47 14.15
N GLY A 31 32.10 -34.09 15.35
CA GLY A 31 31.91 -34.88 16.58
C GLY A 31 30.46 -35.00 17.05
N LEU A 32 29.51 -34.22 16.49
CA LEU A 32 28.07 -34.39 16.74
C LEU A 32 27.50 -35.72 16.17
N CYS A 33 28.29 -36.43 15.36
CA CYS A 33 27.98 -37.75 14.86
C CYS A 33 28.50 -38.89 15.77
N ASP A 34 29.23 -38.56 16.84
CA ASP A 34 29.71 -39.56 17.81
C ASP A 34 28.64 -39.84 18.86
N THR A 35 28.40 -41.12 19.16
CA THR A 35 27.43 -41.57 20.18
C THR A 35 28.07 -41.98 21.50
N ASP A 36 29.40 -42.01 21.56
CA ASP A 36 30.13 -42.53 22.71
C ASP A 36 30.42 -41.43 23.73
N HIS A 37 30.08 -41.68 24.99
CA HIS A 37 30.49 -40.82 26.10
C HIS A 37 31.99 -40.98 26.36
N PRO A 38 32.78 -39.90 26.53
CA PRO A 38 32.37 -38.50 26.75
C PRO A 38 32.38 -37.60 25.49
N TYR A 39 32.63 -38.15 24.31
CA TYR A 39 32.84 -37.40 23.07
C TYR A 39 31.58 -36.66 22.62
N GLU A 40 30.40 -37.29 22.67
CA GLU A 40 29.11 -36.64 22.33
C GLU A 40 28.88 -35.38 23.19
N PHE A 41 29.16 -35.48 24.49
CA PHE A 41 28.99 -34.38 25.44
C PHE A 41 29.94 -33.22 25.15
N PHE A 42 31.22 -33.52 24.88
CA PHE A 42 32.21 -32.50 24.53
C PHE A 42 31.94 -31.85 23.18
N ALA A 43 31.47 -32.61 22.18
CA ALA A 43 31.08 -32.08 20.88
C ALA A 43 29.91 -31.09 21.01
N ARG A 44 28.86 -31.48 21.73
CA ARG A 44 27.67 -30.66 21.91
C ARG A 44 27.94 -29.38 22.70
N GLN A 45 28.70 -29.46 23.78
CA GLN A 45 29.05 -28.28 24.57
C GLN A 45 30.02 -27.37 23.80
N GLY A 46 30.99 -27.94 23.08
CA GLY A 46 31.93 -27.18 22.26
C GLY A 46 31.24 -26.38 21.16
N VAL A 47 30.27 -26.98 20.45
CA VAL A 47 29.46 -26.28 19.44
C VAL A 47 28.63 -25.17 20.08
N HIS A 48 27.95 -25.45 21.19
CA HIS A 48 27.14 -24.45 21.90
C HIS A 48 27.97 -23.22 22.30
N ASP A 49 29.09 -23.44 22.97
CA ASP A 49 29.92 -22.35 23.48
C ASP A 49 30.55 -21.52 22.35
N LEU A 50 30.98 -22.16 21.26
CA LEU A 50 31.52 -21.47 20.08
C LEU A 50 30.44 -20.69 19.33
N LEU A 51 29.21 -21.21 19.20
CA LEU A 51 28.15 -20.47 18.51
C LEU A 51 27.68 -19.26 19.30
N VAL A 52 27.51 -19.40 20.62
CA VAL A 52 27.04 -18.31 21.51
C VAL A 52 28.07 -17.19 21.62
N HIS A 53 29.36 -17.50 21.68
CA HIS A 53 30.41 -16.48 21.86
C HIS A 53 31.11 -16.08 20.54
N GLY A 54 30.78 -16.73 19.43
CA GLY A 54 31.51 -16.64 18.16
C GLY A 54 30.99 -15.65 17.13
N ALA A 55 29.88 -14.96 17.41
CA ALA A 55 29.19 -13.95 16.58
C ALA A 55 29.72 -13.78 15.13
N THR A 56 30.71 -12.91 14.90
CA THR A 56 31.22 -12.54 13.57
C THR A 56 32.22 -13.54 12.96
N LYS A 57 32.80 -14.43 13.76
CA LYS A 57 33.82 -15.41 13.32
C LYS A 57 33.22 -16.68 12.72
N VAL A 58 31.93 -16.93 12.94
CA VAL A 58 31.21 -18.13 12.45
C VAL A 58 30.78 -17.99 10.97
N LEU A 59 30.45 -16.77 10.53
CA LEU A 59 29.99 -16.45 9.16
C LEU A 59 30.90 -16.95 8.03
N PRO A 60 32.22 -16.69 8.04
CA PRO A 60 33.11 -17.17 6.97
C PRO A 60 33.28 -18.70 6.95
N LEU A 61 32.85 -19.40 8.01
CA LEU A 61 32.98 -20.85 8.15
C LEU A 61 31.74 -21.62 7.71
N ILE A 62 30.63 -20.94 7.40
CA ILE A 62 29.38 -21.57 6.94
C ILE A 62 29.62 -22.55 5.79
N PRO A 63 30.42 -22.24 4.75
CA PRO A 63 30.67 -23.20 3.67
C PRO A 63 31.31 -24.51 4.14
N GLN A 64 32.16 -24.46 5.17
CA GLN A 64 32.83 -25.63 5.73
C GLN A 64 31.89 -26.50 6.60
N LEU A 65 30.79 -25.92 7.08
CA LEU A 65 29.77 -26.62 7.88
C LEU A 65 28.73 -27.35 7.01
N ILE A 66 28.66 -27.06 5.71
CA ILE A 66 27.70 -27.68 4.77
C ILE A 66 27.88 -29.20 4.69
N ILE A 67 29.12 -29.68 4.63
CA ILE A 67 29.42 -31.12 4.50
C ILE A 67 29.00 -31.90 5.76
N PRO A 68 29.38 -31.49 6.99
CA PRO A 68 28.86 -32.10 8.23
C PRO A 68 27.33 -32.13 8.30
N ILE A 69 26.65 -31.04 7.90
CA ILE A 69 25.18 -30.94 7.88
C ILE A 69 24.56 -31.90 6.85
N LYS A 70 25.18 -32.07 5.69
CA LYS A 70 24.70 -32.99 4.65
C LYS A 70 24.84 -34.45 5.11
N ASN A 71 25.96 -34.78 5.76
CA ASN A 71 26.23 -36.11 6.26
C ASN A 71 25.27 -36.50 7.41
N SER A 72 24.92 -35.57 8.29
CA SER A 72 23.96 -35.84 9.39
C SER A 72 22.53 -36.10 8.90
N LYS A 73 22.13 -35.55 7.74
CA LYS A 73 20.85 -35.87 7.09
C LYS A 73 20.79 -37.29 6.52
N GLN A 74 21.91 -37.82 6.05
CA GLN A 74 22.01 -39.18 5.49
C GLN A 74 22.15 -40.28 6.57
N SER A 75 22.51 -39.93 7.80
CA SER A 75 22.54 -40.86 8.94
C SER A 75 21.14 -41.43 9.26
N GLN A 76 21.04 -42.75 9.45
CA GLN A 76 19.81 -43.43 9.87
C GLN A 76 19.44 -43.20 11.35
N HIS A 77 20.40 -42.76 12.18
CA HIS A 77 20.17 -42.53 13.60
C HIS A 77 19.55 -41.15 13.87
N GLN A 78 18.38 -41.17 14.53
CA GLN A 78 17.55 -39.99 14.81
C GLN A 78 18.17 -39.02 15.83
N HIS A 79 19.12 -39.50 16.64
CA HIS A 79 19.89 -38.70 17.60
C HIS A 79 20.80 -37.66 16.91
N HIS A 80 21.51 -38.03 15.84
CA HIS A 80 22.38 -37.11 15.09
C HIS A 80 21.58 -35.96 14.47
N LYS A 81 20.41 -36.25 13.91
CA LYS A 81 19.51 -35.25 13.32
C LYS A 81 19.02 -34.24 14.37
N ARG A 82 18.65 -34.73 15.56
CA ARG A 82 18.19 -33.88 16.69
C ARG A 82 19.30 -32.97 17.22
N GLY A 83 20.54 -33.46 17.34
CA GLY A 83 21.69 -32.65 17.79
C GLY A 83 21.97 -31.48 16.85
N PHE A 84 22.01 -31.74 15.54
CA PHE A 84 22.22 -30.71 14.52
C PHE A 84 21.07 -29.69 14.43
N ILE A 85 19.81 -30.14 14.46
CA ILE A 85 18.64 -29.25 14.42
C ILE A 85 18.63 -28.32 15.64
N ARG A 86 18.95 -28.83 16.83
CA ARG A 86 19.01 -28.01 18.05
C ARG A 86 20.11 -26.96 17.98
N CYS A 87 21.27 -27.27 17.40
CA CYS A 87 22.35 -26.28 17.19
C CYS A 87 22.00 -25.25 16.11
N LEU A 88 21.32 -25.67 15.03
CA LEU A 88 20.82 -24.78 13.99
C LEU A 88 19.74 -23.83 14.55
N MET A 89 18.88 -24.31 15.44
CA MET A 89 17.87 -23.49 16.13
C MET A 89 18.51 -22.47 17.07
N ILE A 90 19.62 -22.78 17.73
CA ILE A 90 20.36 -21.81 18.55
C ILE A 90 20.98 -20.73 17.64
N TYR A 91 21.63 -21.13 16.55
CA TYR A 91 22.21 -20.19 15.58
C TYR A 91 21.16 -19.32 14.87
N LEU A 92 20.00 -19.89 14.54
CA LEU A 92 18.89 -19.16 13.92
C LEU A 92 18.12 -18.32 14.94
N GLY A 93 17.99 -18.76 16.20
CA GLY A 93 17.26 -18.07 17.26
C GLY A 93 17.91 -16.76 17.69
N GLU A 94 19.23 -16.71 17.84
CA GLU A 94 19.95 -15.47 18.14
C GLU A 94 19.99 -14.51 16.93
N ARG A 95 19.96 -15.07 15.71
CA ARG A 95 19.91 -14.27 14.48
C ARG A 95 18.52 -13.75 14.17
N THR A 96 17.45 -14.43 14.59
CA THR A 96 16.09 -13.87 14.56
C THR A 96 16.00 -12.63 15.44
N ASP A 97 16.66 -12.56 16.60
CA ASP A 97 16.67 -11.35 17.43
C ASP A 97 17.43 -10.16 16.82
N GLN A 98 18.44 -10.41 15.98
CA GLN A 98 19.14 -9.37 15.22
C GLN A 98 18.42 -8.99 13.91
N LEU A 99 17.86 -9.96 13.18
CA LEU A 99 17.08 -9.72 11.96
C LEU A 99 15.69 -9.15 12.27
N LEU A 100 15.11 -9.42 13.44
CA LEU A 100 13.89 -8.75 13.94
C LEU A 100 14.13 -7.26 14.24
N LYS A 101 15.38 -6.84 14.43
CA LYS A 101 15.75 -5.42 14.56
C LYS A 101 16.02 -4.73 13.23
N GLU A 102 16.32 -5.47 12.16
CA GLU A 102 16.71 -4.90 10.85
C GLU A 102 15.73 -5.23 9.69
N GLY A 103 14.72 -6.07 9.91
CA GLY A 103 13.72 -6.42 8.89
C GLY A 103 12.36 -6.69 9.50
N SER A 104 11.58 -5.63 9.73
CA SER A 104 10.19 -5.72 10.21
C SER A 104 9.27 -6.29 9.12
N MET A 105 9.05 -7.62 9.17
CA MET A 105 7.73 -8.16 8.88
C MET A 105 6.83 -7.76 10.05
N SER A 106 5.78 -6.99 9.75
CA SER A 106 4.94 -6.33 10.75
C SER A 106 4.39 -7.30 11.80
N LEU A 107 4.90 -7.19 13.03
CA LEU A 107 4.38 -7.93 14.19
C LEU A 107 2.97 -7.45 14.56
N PHE A 108 2.65 -6.17 14.30
CA PHE A 108 1.38 -5.55 14.67
C PHE A 108 0.44 -5.40 13.46
N LYS A 109 -0.86 -5.34 13.75
CA LYS A 109 -1.90 -5.03 12.78
C LYS A 109 -2.63 -3.76 13.20
N ALA A 110 -2.92 -2.89 12.24
CA ALA A 110 -3.94 -1.87 12.42
C ALA A 110 -5.27 -2.61 12.57
N ARG A 111 -5.99 -2.35 13.66
CA ARG A 111 -7.28 -3.00 13.89
C ARG A 111 -8.37 -2.10 13.36
N ASP A 112 -9.07 -2.60 12.36
CA ASP A 112 -10.17 -1.89 11.74
C ASP A 112 -11.29 -1.69 12.76
N TRP A 113 -11.68 -0.44 12.94
CA TRP A 113 -12.77 -0.05 13.84
C TRP A 113 -14.01 0.31 13.04
N TRP A 114 -13.83 1.03 11.93
CA TRP A 114 -14.88 1.37 10.98
C TRP A 114 -14.25 1.64 9.61
N SER A 115 -14.94 1.32 8.53
CA SER A 115 -14.48 1.62 7.17
C SER A 115 -15.64 1.92 6.22
N ALA A 116 -15.35 2.69 5.18
CA ALA A 116 -16.28 2.97 4.08
C ALA A 116 -15.53 3.11 2.76
N ALA A 117 -16.20 2.80 1.65
CA ALA A 117 -15.76 3.12 0.30
C ALA A 117 -16.58 4.32 -0.21
N LEU A 118 -15.90 5.38 -0.62
CA LEU A 118 -16.49 6.67 -0.95
C LEU A 118 -16.72 6.81 -2.46
N GLY A 119 -17.96 6.51 -2.88
CA GLY A 119 -18.37 6.62 -4.28
C GLY A 119 -17.63 5.69 -5.24
N GLU A 120 -18.00 5.74 -6.52
CA GLU A 120 -17.33 5.01 -7.59
C GLU A 120 -16.60 5.99 -8.52
N GLY A 121 -15.31 5.78 -8.74
CA GLY A 121 -14.50 6.63 -9.61
C GLY A 121 -14.20 8.02 -9.05
N GLU A 122 -14.34 8.21 -7.74
CA GLU A 122 -13.91 9.43 -7.06
C GLU A 122 -12.41 9.43 -6.80
N GLU A 123 -11.81 10.62 -6.76
CA GLU A 123 -10.38 10.82 -6.51
C GLU A 123 -10.16 11.78 -5.34
N PHE A 124 -9.13 11.48 -4.55
CA PHE A 124 -8.78 12.20 -3.32
C PHE A 124 -7.27 12.39 -3.19
N ASP A 125 -6.87 13.40 -2.42
CA ASP A 125 -5.47 13.72 -2.12
C ASP A 125 -5.31 14.24 -0.67
N GLN A 126 -4.12 14.65 -0.26
CA GLN A 126 -3.76 15.03 1.11
C GLN A 126 -4.66 16.09 1.77
N GLY A 127 -5.23 17.01 0.98
CA GLY A 127 -6.10 18.09 1.44
C GLY A 127 -7.57 17.68 1.63
N CYS A 128 -7.94 16.47 1.17
CA CYS A 128 -9.32 16.01 1.12
C CYS A 128 -9.86 15.49 2.45
N LEU A 129 -9.02 15.28 3.46
CA LEU A 129 -9.40 14.73 4.77
C LEU A 129 -9.16 15.74 5.90
N CYS A 130 -10.23 16.07 6.62
CA CYS A 130 -10.19 16.88 7.84
C CYS A 130 -10.96 16.19 8.97
N VAL A 131 -10.57 16.49 10.21
CA VAL A 131 -11.16 15.94 11.43
C VAL A 131 -11.37 17.08 12.41
N GLY A 132 -12.57 17.16 13.00
CA GLY A 132 -12.90 18.13 14.04
C GLY A 132 -14.38 18.13 14.40
N ASP A 133 -14.74 18.83 15.48
CA ASP A 133 -16.12 19.03 15.95
C ASP A 133 -16.88 20.05 15.08
N VAL A 134 -17.05 19.73 13.79
CA VAL A 134 -17.55 20.65 12.74
C VAL A 134 -19.02 21.08 12.95
N ASP A 135 -19.81 20.24 13.59
CA ASP A 135 -21.21 20.47 13.95
C ASP A 135 -21.37 21.19 15.30
N ASN A 136 -20.26 21.45 16.02
CA ASN A 136 -20.23 22.12 17.31
C ASN A 136 -21.18 21.49 18.34
N SER A 137 -21.20 20.15 18.42
CA SER A 137 -22.17 19.43 19.25
C SER A 137 -21.99 19.64 20.75
N GLY A 138 -20.88 20.28 21.17
CA GLY A 138 -20.56 20.56 22.57
C GLY A 138 -20.03 19.33 23.33
N THR A 139 -19.99 18.17 22.68
CA THR A 139 -19.43 16.93 23.22
C THR A 139 -17.90 16.88 23.08
N GLY A 140 -17.33 17.68 22.18
CA GLY A 140 -15.89 17.69 21.89
C GLY A 140 -15.41 16.44 21.14
N HIS A 141 -16.33 15.69 20.53
CA HIS A 141 -15.99 14.54 19.69
C HIS A 141 -15.83 14.98 18.24
N ASP A 142 -14.81 14.42 17.59
CA ASP A 142 -14.46 14.76 16.23
C ASP A 142 -15.33 14.02 15.22
N LYS A 143 -15.61 14.69 14.10
CA LYS A 143 -16.31 14.12 12.93
C LYS A 143 -15.31 14.07 11.78
N VAL A 144 -15.48 13.11 10.88
CA VAL A 144 -14.62 12.94 9.72
C VAL A 144 -15.23 13.66 8.54
N VAL A 145 -14.52 14.65 8.00
CA VAL A 145 -14.95 15.42 6.82
C VAL A 145 -14.09 15.01 5.64
N VAL A 146 -14.74 14.61 4.54
CA VAL A 146 -14.07 14.24 3.30
C VAL A 146 -14.63 15.02 2.12
N GLY A 147 -13.75 15.63 1.33
CA GLY A 147 -14.08 16.34 0.10
C GLY A 147 -13.44 15.69 -1.13
N SER A 148 -14.22 15.40 -2.15
CA SER A 148 -13.79 14.73 -3.38
C SER A 148 -13.48 15.72 -4.51
N TYR A 149 -12.58 15.35 -5.43
CA TYR A 149 -12.37 16.08 -6.68
C TYR A 149 -13.60 16.10 -7.59
N MET A 150 -14.55 15.19 -7.37
CA MET A 150 -15.83 15.20 -8.09
C MET A 150 -16.85 16.16 -7.46
N GLY A 151 -16.48 16.87 -6.40
CA GLY A 151 -17.33 17.86 -5.72
C GLY A 151 -18.22 17.28 -4.63
N MET A 152 -18.08 16.00 -4.30
CA MET A 152 -18.82 15.36 -3.21
C MET A 152 -18.20 15.73 -1.85
N LEU A 153 -19.01 16.32 -0.97
CA LEU A 153 -18.65 16.60 0.42
C LEU A 153 -19.42 15.65 1.34
N ARG A 154 -18.70 14.91 2.18
CA ARG A 154 -19.26 13.95 3.14
C ARG A 154 -18.78 14.22 4.55
N ILE A 155 -19.67 14.09 5.53
CA ILE A 155 -19.35 14.19 6.96
C ILE A 155 -19.82 12.92 7.65
N PHE A 156 -18.91 12.26 8.37
CA PHE A 156 -19.18 11.03 9.09
C PHE A 156 -18.99 11.19 10.60
N SER A 157 -19.82 10.50 11.36
CA SER A 157 -19.64 10.22 12.79
C SER A 157 -19.69 8.71 13.02
N PRO A 158 -18.56 8.00 12.84
CA PRO A 158 -18.48 6.57 13.04
C PRO A 158 -18.85 6.16 14.48
N ASN A 159 -19.67 5.12 14.61
CA ASN A 159 -20.04 4.51 15.89
C ASN A 159 -20.19 2.97 15.69
N VAL A 160 -19.70 2.18 16.64
CA VAL A 160 -19.75 0.70 16.61
C VAL A 160 -21.08 0.15 17.11
N ASN A 161 -21.81 0.91 17.94
CA ASN A 161 -22.97 0.40 18.67
C ASN A 161 -24.27 0.35 17.82
N LYS A 162 -24.24 0.83 16.57
CA LYS A 162 -25.28 0.53 15.58
C LYS A 162 -24.85 -0.72 14.82
N THR A 163 -25.28 -1.85 15.35
CA THR A 163 -24.96 -3.22 14.94
C THR A 163 -24.88 -3.41 13.41
N SER A 164 -23.80 -4.07 12.97
CA SER A 164 -23.62 -5.17 11.99
C SER A 164 -24.56 -5.39 10.78
N GLU A 165 -25.71 -4.73 10.67
CA GLU A 165 -26.62 -4.70 9.52
C GLU A 165 -26.76 -3.29 8.93
N GLY A 166 -26.42 -2.24 9.69
CA GLY A 166 -26.31 -0.87 9.19
C GLY A 166 -24.98 -0.68 8.48
N GLY A 167 -25.00 -0.54 7.16
CA GLY A 167 -23.82 -0.17 6.37
C GLY A 167 -23.26 1.22 6.73
N PRO A 168 -22.31 1.77 5.96
CA PRO A 168 -21.75 3.11 6.19
C PRO A 168 -22.79 4.25 6.24
N ALA A 169 -24.03 3.99 5.81
CA ALA A 169 -25.16 4.92 5.87
C ALA A 169 -25.52 5.39 7.28
N ASP A 170 -25.30 4.57 8.32
CA ASP A 170 -25.64 4.94 9.71
C ASP A 170 -24.63 5.91 10.34
N ALA A 171 -23.41 5.94 9.80
CA ALA A 171 -22.35 6.86 10.23
C ALA A 171 -22.33 8.15 9.40
N LEU A 172 -22.99 8.18 8.24
CA LEU A 172 -23.03 9.34 7.36
C LEU A 172 -24.00 10.39 7.92
N LEU A 173 -23.49 11.55 8.30
CA LEU A 173 -24.30 12.66 8.81
C LEU A 173 -24.83 13.54 7.67
N LEU A 174 -23.99 13.80 6.67
CA LEU A 174 -24.28 14.70 5.57
C LEU A 174 -23.54 14.24 4.31
N GLU A 175 -24.24 14.24 3.18
CA GLU A 175 -23.66 14.11 1.85
C GLU A 175 -24.25 15.19 0.94
N VAL A 176 -23.38 16.01 0.32
CA VAL A 176 -23.78 17.09 -0.57
C VAL A 176 -22.88 17.13 -1.80
N GLN A 177 -23.49 17.13 -2.98
CA GLN A 177 -22.81 17.38 -4.25
C GLN A 177 -22.67 18.90 -4.45
N LEU A 178 -21.44 19.40 -4.33
CA LEU A 178 -21.06 20.75 -4.73
C LEU A 178 -20.76 20.78 -6.24
N LYS A 179 -20.94 21.94 -6.88
CA LYS A 179 -20.79 22.09 -8.34
C LYS A 179 -19.34 21.95 -8.85
N ASN A 180 -18.35 22.12 -7.97
CA ASN A 180 -16.95 22.21 -8.32
C ASN A 180 -16.13 21.22 -7.50
N ALA A 181 -14.99 20.78 -8.06
CA ALA A 181 -13.99 19.97 -7.36
C ALA A 181 -13.58 20.57 -6.01
N ILE A 182 -13.42 19.73 -4.99
CA ILE A 182 -12.97 20.13 -3.66
C ILE A 182 -11.48 19.81 -3.54
N ILE A 183 -10.65 20.84 -3.49
CA ILE A 183 -9.18 20.70 -3.43
C ILE A 183 -8.73 20.47 -1.99
N GLN A 184 -9.32 21.19 -1.04
CA GLN A 184 -8.95 21.11 0.37
C GLN A 184 -10.14 21.45 1.27
N VAL A 185 -10.24 20.75 2.40
CA VAL A 185 -11.23 21.01 3.46
C VAL A 185 -10.52 21.30 4.77
N GLU A 186 -10.95 22.34 5.48
CA GLU A 186 -10.39 22.71 6.79
C GLU A 186 -11.50 23.10 7.76
N VAL A 187 -11.31 22.77 9.04
CA VAL A 187 -12.23 23.13 10.13
C VAL A 187 -11.55 24.15 11.04
N GLY A 188 -12.20 25.29 11.30
CA GLY A 188 -11.61 26.37 12.07
C GLY A 188 -12.58 27.50 12.40
N LYS A 189 -12.13 28.50 13.17
CA LYS A 189 -12.94 29.67 13.55
C LYS A 189 -12.97 30.73 12.46
N PHE A 190 -13.65 30.47 11.34
CA PHE A 190 -13.60 31.35 10.15
C PHE A 190 -14.60 32.52 10.14
N VAL A 191 -15.40 32.67 11.20
CA VAL A 191 -16.41 33.73 11.35
C VAL A 191 -16.09 34.53 12.61
N SER A 192 -15.99 35.85 12.49
CA SER A 192 -15.74 36.73 13.64
C SER A 192 -16.93 36.79 14.59
N CYS A 193 -16.62 37.16 15.84
CA CYS A 193 -17.60 37.24 16.92
C CYS A 193 -18.33 35.91 17.22
N SER A 194 -17.85 34.80 16.67
CA SER A 194 -18.35 33.45 16.93
C SER A 194 -17.21 32.57 17.40
N ASP A 195 -17.44 31.83 18.48
CA ASP A 195 -16.49 30.82 18.95
C ASP A 195 -16.68 29.45 18.26
N LEU A 196 -17.66 29.35 17.37
CA LEU A 196 -18.00 28.12 16.67
C LEU A 196 -17.00 27.81 15.56
N LEU A 197 -16.75 26.52 15.37
CA LEU A 197 -16.02 25.98 14.24
C LEU A 197 -16.90 25.99 12.99
N HIS A 198 -16.27 26.32 11.87
CA HIS A 198 -16.88 26.38 10.55
C HIS A 198 -16.04 25.55 9.59
N LEU A 199 -16.65 25.11 8.51
CA LEU A 199 -16.00 24.33 7.46
C LEU A 199 -15.61 25.25 6.30
N ALA A 200 -14.31 25.38 6.03
CA ALA A 200 -13.81 26.01 4.82
C ALA A 200 -13.61 24.95 3.73
N VAL A 201 -14.17 25.19 2.54
CA VAL A 201 -14.05 24.33 1.38
C VAL A 201 -13.37 25.12 0.27
N LEU A 202 -12.20 24.65 -0.16
CA LEU A 202 -11.44 25.24 -1.25
C LEU A 202 -11.78 24.56 -2.57
N HIS A 203 -12.11 25.37 -3.56
CA HIS A 203 -12.33 24.96 -4.95
C HIS A 203 -11.32 25.68 -5.87
N PRO A 204 -11.15 25.26 -7.14
CA PRO A 204 -10.17 25.85 -8.03
C PRO A 204 -10.26 27.38 -8.20
N ARG A 205 -11.45 27.97 -8.11
CA ARG A 205 -11.69 29.41 -8.32
C ARG A 205 -12.55 30.07 -7.25
N LYS A 206 -12.79 29.38 -6.13
CA LYS A 206 -13.58 29.92 -5.04
C LYS A 206 -13.22 29.28 -3.70
N CYS A 207 -13.40 30.02 -2.62
CA CYS A 207 -13.29 29.49 -1.26
C CYS A 207 -14.61 29.78 -0.55
N SER A 208 -15.29 28.73 -0.10
CA SER A 208 -16.63 28.82 0.48
C SER A 208 -16.57 28.37 1.94
N VAL A 209 -17.15 29.16 2.84
CA VAL A 209 -17.21 28.84 4.27
C VAL A 209 -18.64 28.49 4.64
N TYR A 210 -18.80 27.34 5.29
CA TYR A 210 -20.08 26.76 5.65
C TYR A 210 -20.19 26.58 7.17
N SER A 211 -21.41 26.77 7.67
CA SER A 211 -21.85 26.33 8.98
C SER A 211 -22.52 24.98 8.82
N VAL A 212 -22.10 23.99 9.62
CA VAL A 212 -22.76 22.69 9.72
C VAL A 212 -23.56 22.69 11.02
N SER A 213 -24.82 22.27 10.96
CA SER A 213 -25.64 22.11 12.15
C SER A 213 -26.54 20.89 12.01
N GLY A 214 -26.55 20.04 13.04
CA GLY A 214 -27.50 18.94 13.16
C GLY A 214 -28.74 19.38 13.94
N THR A 215 -29.92 19.05 13.43
CA THR A 215 -31.19 19.18 14.17
C THR A 215 -31.65 17.79 14.56
N ALA A 216 -31.78 17.54 15.87
CA ALA A 216 -32.19 16.24 16.39
C ALA A 216 -33.60 15.89 15.90
N GLY A 217 -33.74 14.73 15.24
CA GLY A 217 -35.04 14.24 14.83
C GLY A 217 -35.78 13.56 15.97
N ASN A 218 -37.11 13.53 15.91
CA ASN A 218 -37.92 12.80 16.89
C ASN A 218 -37.90 11.27 16.71
N VAL A 219 -37.13 10.73 15.76
CA VAL A 219 -37.08 9.30 15.39
C VAL A 219 -35.62 8.87 15.20
N GLU A 220 -35.30 7.60 15.42
CA GLU A 220 -33.93 7.03 15.45
C GLU A 220 -33.10 7.22 14.15
N HIS A 221 -33.74 7.56 13.02
CA HIS A 221 -33.11 7.93 11.74
C HIS A 221 -33.29 9.42 11.37
N GLY A 222 -33.62 10.27 12.33
CA GLY A 222 -34.23 11.58 12.08
C GLY A 222 -33.30 12.79 12.18
N ASP A 223 -32.02 12.63 12.51
CA ASP A 223 -31.11 13.78 12.65
C ASP A 223 -30.84 14.40 11.28
N GLN A 224 -31.39 15.60 11.05
CA GLN A 224 -31.20 16.32 9.81
C GLN A 224 -30.01 17.26 9.94
N TYR A 225 -28.96 16.98 9.19
CA TYR A 225 -27.83 17.90 9.05
C TYR A 225 -28.06 18.84 7.88
N GLN A 226 -27.86 20.12 8.13
CA GLN A 226 -27.90 21.16 7.10
C GLN A 226 -26.51 21.78 6.94
N LEU A 227 -26.17 22.04 5.67
CA LEU A 227 -24.98 22.78 5.27
C LEU A 227 -25.40 24.17 4.82
N LYS A 228 -25.10 25.18 5.62
CA LYS A 228 -25.45 26.58 5.31
C LYS A 228 -24.21 27.36 4.93
N MET A 229 -24.19 27.92 3.73
CA MET A 229 -23.12 28.81 3.28
C MET A 229 -23.17 30.12 4.08
N VAL A 230 -22.06 30.51 4.68
CA VAL A 230 -21.91 31.77 5.43
C VAL A 230 -21.44 32.87 4.49
N TYR A 231 -20.33 32.64 3.80
CA TYR A 231 -19.80 33.53 2.77
C TYR A 231 -19.01 32.72 1.72
N GLU A 232 -18.78 33.35 0.56
CA GLU A 232 -18.00 32.77 -0.53
C GLU A 232 -17.10 33.83 -1.15
N HIS A 233 -15.83 33.49 -1.32
CA HIS A 233 -14.84 34.30 -2.01
C HIS A 233 -14.64 33.81 -3.42
N ASN A 234 -14.91 34.66 -4.40
CA ASN A 234 -14.60 34.40 -5.80
C ASN A 234 -13.15 34.77 -6.09
N LEU A 235 -12.34 33.78 -6.49
CA LEU A 235 -10.91 33.93 -6.65
C LEU A 235 -10.58 34.26 -8.11
N LYS A 236 -9.86 35.36 -8.32
CA LYS A 236 -9.41 35.79 -9.67
C LYS A 236 -8.46 34.77 -10.31
N ARG A 237 -7.72 34.01 -9.50
CA ARG A 237 -6.69 33.04 -9.91
C ARG A 237 -7.09 31.63 -9.54
N THR A 238 -6.59 30.65 -10.31
CA THR A 238 -6.69 29.24 -9.94
C THR A 238 -5.82 28.94 -8.73
N VAL A 239 -6.31 28.14 -7.78
CA VAL A 239 -5.63 27.89 -6.50
C VAL A 239 -5.13 26.46 -6.35
N CYS A 240 -4.08 26.31 -5.53
CA CYS A 240 -3.41 25.04 -5.28
C CYS A 240 -3.77 24.48 -3.89
N ASN A 241 -3.58 25.27 -2.84
CA ASN A 241 -3.83 24.87 -1.45
C ASN A 241 -4.15 26.11 -0.59
N MET A 242 -4.47 25.87 0.68
CA MET A 242 -4.64 26.92 1.68
C MET A 242 -4.09 26.49 3.04
N THR A 243 -3.84 27.48 3.89
CA THR A 243 -3.57 27.30 5.31
C THR A 243 -4.36 28.35 6.10
N TYR A 244 -4.47 28.16 7.41
CA TYR A 244 -5.25 29.05 8.25
C TYR A 244 -4.61 29.29 9.61
N GLY A 245 -5.02 30.38 10.26
CA GLY A 245 -4.62 30.64 11.63
C GLY A 245 -4.86 32.08 12.06
N SER A 246 -4.43 32.39 13.26
CA SER A 246 -4.44 33.74 13.83
C SER A 246 -3.25 34.55 13.32
N PHE A 247 -3.34 35.07 12.09
CA PHE A 247 -2.27 35.89 11.49
C PHE A 247 -2.12 37.21 12.25
N GLY A 248 -0.89 37.68 12.48
CA GLY A 248 -0.66 38.93 13.21
C GLY A 248 -0.98 38.85 14.72
N GLY A 249 -1.17 37.64 15.26
CA GLY A 249 -1.48 37.42 16.68
C GLY A 249 -2.93 37.73 17.08
N VAL A 250 -3.85 37.85 16.11
CA VAL A 250 -5.26 38.13 16.39
C VAL A 250 -5.92 36.99 17.18
N THR A 251 -6.65 37.31 18.24
CA THR A 251 -7.34 36.32 19.08
C THR A 251 -8.83 36.28 18.76
N GLY A 252 -9.39 35.08 18.59
CA GLY A 252 -10.84 34.88 18.48
C GLY A 252 -11.30 34.34 17.12
N HIS A 253 -10.55 34.59 16.05
CA HIS A 253 -10.84 34.06 14.72
C HIS A 253 -9.58 33.58 13.99
N HIS A 254 -9.79 32.79 12.95
CA HIS A 254 -8.79 32.31 12.02
C HIS A 254 -9.00 32.99 10.67
N SER A 255 -7.93 33.54 10.12
CA SER A 255 -7.86 34.04 8.76
C SER A 255 -7.35 32.94 7.83
N LEU A 256 -7.63 33.07 6.54
CA LEU A 256 -7.25 32.13 5.49
C LEU A 256 -6.13 32.72 4.63
N CYS A 257 -5.12 31.91 4.33
CA CYS A 257 -4.10 32.22 3.34
C CYS A 257 -4.17 31.18 2.24
N ILE A 258 -4.47 31.62 1.02
CA ILE A 258 -4.71 30.76 -0.13
C ILE A 258 -3.56 30.95 -1.12
N GLN A 259 -2.91 29.85 -1.51
CA GLN A 259 -1.86 29.87 -2.52
C GLN A 259 -2.45 29.64 -3.91
N SER A 260 -2.16 30.56 -4.84
CA SER A 260 -2.51 30.38 -6.25
C SER A 260 -1.50 29.48 -6.98
N MET A 261 -1.93 28.90 -8.11
CA MET A 261 -1.07 28.08 -8.98
C MET A 261 0.14 28.84 -9.54
N ASP A 262 0.06 30.17 -9.64
CA ASP A 262 1.12 31.06 -10.10
C ASP A 262 1.91 31.73 -8.96
N GLY A 263 1.71 31.27 -7.71
CA GLY A 263 2.57 31.64 -6.58
C GLY A 263 2.20 32.92 -5.86
N MET A 264 0.94 33.37 -5.97
CA MET A 264 0.40 34.46 -5.17
C MET A 264 -0.20 33.89 -3.87
N LEU A 265 0.24 34.42 -2.74
CA LEU A 265 -0.43 34.23 -1.46
C LEU A 265 -1.54 35.28 -1.33
N MET A 266 -2.78 34.82 -1.20
CA MET A 266 -3.97 35.64 -1.05
C MET A 266 -4.46 35.55 0.40
N PHE A 267 -4.51 36.68 1.08
CA PHE A 267 -4.96 36.78 2.47
C PHE A 267 -6.42 37.19 2.52
N VAL A 268 -7.20 36.38 3.21
CA VAL A 268 -8.64 36.55 3.36
C VAL A 268 -8.95 36.58 4.84
N GLU A 269 -9.56 37.66 5.28
CA GLU A 269 -10.07 37.82 6.63
C GLU A 269 -11.60 37.84 6.56
N GLN A 270 -12.21 36.75 7.03
CA GLN A 270 -13.67 36.56 7.06
C GLN A 270 -14.28 36.68 5.65
N ASP A 271 -15.22 37.60 5.43
CA ASP A 271 -15.87 37.87 4.15
C ASP A 271 -15.12 38.92 3.30
N SER A 272 -13.94 39.37 3.76
CA SER A 272 -13.14 40.39 3.08
C SER A 272 -11.79 39.85 2.59
N TYR A 273 -11.43 40.23 1.35
CA TYR A 273 -10.09 40.05 0.84
C TYR A 273 -9.19 41.17 1.39
N THR A 274 -8.08 40.81 2.04
CA THR A 274 -7.18 41.79 2.67
C THR A 274 -6.12 42.28 1.69
N PHE A 275 -5.27 41.38 1.20
CA PHE A 275 -4.20 41.69 0.24
C PHE A 275 -3.63 40.41 -0.38
N GLY A 276 -2.72 40.53 -1.35
CA GLY A 276 -1.97 39.38 -1.83
C GLY A 276 -0.58 39.72 -2.34
N ARG A 277 0.34 38.75 -2.25
CA ARG A 277 1.76 38.90 -2.54
C ARG A 277 2.28 37.75 -3.38
N PHE A 278 3.06 38.05 -4.42
CA PHE A 278 3.76 37.03 -5.17
C PHE A 278 5.00 36.56 -4.43
N LEU A 279 5.16 35.24 -4.32
CA LEU A 279 6.37 34.62 -3.83
C LEU A 279 7.53 34.90 -4.81
N PRO A 280 8.71 35.31 -4.31
CA PRO A 280 9.89 35.46 -5.15
C PRO A 280 10.40 34.10 -5.64
N GLY A 281 10.99 34.03 -6.84
CA GLY A 281 11.61 32.80 -7.33
C GLY A 281 10.65 31.62 -7.58
N PHE A 282 9.36 31.91 -7.79
CA PHE A 282 8.32 30.91 -7.95
C PHE A 282 8.38 30.18 -9.31
N LEU A 283 8.09 28.89 -9.31
CA LEU A 283 7.91 28.07 -10.51
C LEU A 283 6.70 27.14 -10.38
N LEU A 284 6.64 26.35 -9.30
CA LEU A 284 5.54 25.46 -8.96
C LEU A 284 5.13 25.68 -7.48
N PRO A 285 3.84 25.52 -7.16
CA PRO A 285 3.37 25.61 -5.77
C PRO A 285 3.86 24.41 -4.97
N GLY A 286 4.44 24.69 -3.81
CA GLY A 286 4.79 23.68 -2.80
C GLY A 286 3.81 23.71 -1.61
N PRO A 287 4.01 22.84 -0.61
CA PRO A 287 3.18 22.84 0.58
C PRO A 287 3.27 24.18 1.32
N LEU A 288 2.19 24.57 2.00
CA LEU A 288 2.05 25.85 2.71
C LEU A 288 1.56 25.60 4.13
N ALA A 289 2.26 26.15 5.12
CA ALA A 289 1.87 26.08 6.52
C ALA A 289 2.07 27.41 7.23
N TYR A 290 1.29 27.67 8.27
CA TYR A 290 1.43 28.85 9.13
C TYR A 290 1.94 28.46 10.51
N SER A 291 3.00 29.12 10.97
CA SER A 291 3.52 29.00 12.34
C SER A 291 3.00 30.16 13.19
N ARG A 292 2.05 29.87 14.09
CA ARG A 292 1.50 30.85 15.03
C ARG A 292 2.55 31.46 15.96
N ARG A 293 3.59 30.70 16.30
CA ARG A 293 4.60 31.10 17.29
C ARG A 293 5.54 32.17 16.77
N THR A 294 5.92 32.08 15.49
CA THR A 294 6.77 33.06 14.82
C THR A 294 6.00 34.03 13.93
N ASP A 295 4.67 33.87 13.86
CA ASP A 295 3.79 34.61 12.95
C ASP A 295 4.35 34.62 11.51
N SER A 296 4.67 33.42 11.01
CA SER A 296 5.35 33.23 9.72
C SER A 296 4.69 32.16 8.86
N PHE A 297 4.67 32.41 7.56
CA PHE A 297 4.29 31.45 6.53
C PHE A 297 5.50 30.68 6.05
N LEU A 298 5.38 29.37 6.03
CA LEU A 298 6.42 28.46 5.63
C LEU A 298 5.97 27.77 4.33
N THR A 299 6.85 27.74 3.34
CA THR A 299 6.61 27.02 2.09
C THR A 299 7.89 26.45 1.54
N VAL A 300 7.79 25.46 0.67
CA VAL A 300 8.95 24.87 -0.01
C VAL A 300 8.89 25.23 -1.49
N SER A 301 9.90 25.96 -1.97
CA SER A 301 9.96 26.37 -3.37
C SER A 301 10.49 25.26 -4.28
N ALA A 302 10.24 25.39 -5.59
CA ALA A 302 10.77 24.46 -6.60
C ALA A 302 12.31 24.40 -6.62
N ALA A 303 12.98 25.41 -6.05
CA ALA A 303 14.42 25.42 -5.81
C ALA A 303 14.86 24.50 -4.65
N ARG A 304 13.94 23.73 -4.05
CA ARG A 304 14.16 22.78 -2.95
C ARG A 304 14.62 23.49 -1.67
N GLN A 305 14.04 24.66 -1.42
CA GLN A 305 14.33 25.48 -0.26
C GLN A 305 13.07 25.64 0.57
N LEU A 306 13.17 25.34 1.86
CA LEU A 306 12.19 25.77 2.84
C LEU A 306 12.41 27.26 3.11
N GLU A 307 11.37 28.05 2.90
CA GLU A 307 11.39 29.50 3.00
C GLU A 307 10.38 29.95 4.06
N SER A 308 10.81 30.86 4.94
CA SER A 308 9.96 31.47 5.97
C SER A 308 9.69 32.93 5.64
N TYR A 309 8.42 33.33 5.65
CA TYR A 309 7.97 34.70 5.39
C TYR A 309 7.13 35.20 6.56
N LYS A 310 7.64 36.20 7.28
CA LYS A 310 6.88 36.85 8.37
C LYS A 310 5.63 37.53 7.85
N TYR A 311 4.52 37.40 8.56
CA TYR A 311 3.24 38.00 8.18
C TYR A 311 3.33 39.52 8.06
N GLU A 312 3.98 40.18 9.02
CA GLU A 312 4.21 41.65 8.98
C GLU A 312 4.95 42.09 7.70
N THR A 313 5.96 41.32 7.28
CA THR A 313 6.71 41.61 6.05
C THR A 313 5.84 41.44 4.81
N LEU A 314 4.98 40.42 4.78
CA LEU A 314 4.02 40.21 3.69
C LEU A 314 2.98 41.32 3.63
N ALA A 315 2.45 41.77 4.78
CA ALA A 315 1.46 42.83 4.86
C ALA A 315 2.01 44.17 4.34
N VAL A 316 3.24 44.54 4.71
CA VAL A 316 3.85 45.83 4.35
C VAL A 316 4.50 45.83 2.96
N ALA A 317 4.82 44.65 2.38
CA ALA A 317 5.36 44.56 1.03
C ALA A 317 4.42 45.21 0.00
N ALA A 318 4.97 45.69 -1.12
CA ALA A 318 4.14 46.33 -2.15
C ALA A 318 3.11 45.37 -2.73
N GLU A 319 1.92 45.90 -3.03
CA GLU A 319 0.84 45.15 -3.64
C GLU A 319 1.21 44.60 -5.02
N ALA A 320 0.76 43.37 -5.26
CA ALA A 320 0.94 42.68 -6.52
C ALA A 320 0.12 43.27 -7.69
N GLU A 321 -0.72 44.28 -7.44
CA GLU A 321 -1.55 44.94 -8.47
C GLU A 321 -0.71 45.91 -9.33
N SER A 322 0.18 45.35 -10.16
CA SER A 322 0.77 46.03 -11.33
C SER A 322 1.36 45.06 -12.35
N ARG A 323 0.68 43.94 -12.63
CA ARG A 323 1.06 43.00 -13.71
C ARG A 323 0.04 42.89 -14.85
N GLN A 324 -0.94 43.79 -14.93
CA GLN A 324 -1.97 43.74 -15.98
C GLN A 324 -1.68 44.59 -17.23
N ASP A 325 -0.67 45.48 -17.23
CA ASP A 325 -0.27 46.20 -18.44
C ASP A 325 1.21 45.95 -18.75
N ALA A 326 1.47 45.33 -19.90
CA ALA A 326 2.82 45.04 -20.40
C ALA A 326 3.56 46.29 -20.94
N ASP A 327 2.88 47.45 -21.05
CA ASP A 327 3.38 48.63 -21.77
C ASP A 327 3.63 49.88 -20.90
N LEU A 328 3.59 49.78 -19.57
CA LEU A 328 3.93 50.91 -18.68
C LEU A 328 5.15 50.60 -17.79
N PRO A 329 6.12 51.53 -17.68
CA PRO A 329 7.33 51.30 -16.88
C PRO A 329 6.99 51.15 -15.40
N LEU A 330 7.63 50.17 -14.74
CA LEU A 330 7.50 49.89 -13.32
C LEU A 330 7.72 51.16 -12.49
N LYS A 331 6.68 51.62 -11.79
CA LYS A 331 6.85 52.51 -10.63
C LYS A 331 7.33 51.68 -9.44
N THR A 332 8.62 51.38 -9.40
CA THR A 332 9.27 50.68 -8.27
C THR A 332 9.43 51.61 -7.07
N GLY A 333 8.48 51.55 -6.13
CA GLY A 333 8.62 52.12 -4.77
C GLY A 333 8.58 51.08 -3.65
N GLY A 334 8.35 49.80 -3.97
CA GLY A 334 8.24 48.71 -2.99
C GLY A 334 9.57 47.99 -2.73
N LYS A 335 9.87 47.69 -1.46
CA LYS A 335 10.91 46.70 -1.11
C LYS A 335 10.52 45.34 -1.71
N ARG A 336 11.45 44.71 -2.43
CA ARG A 336 11.29 43.35 -2.96
C ARG A 336 11.10 42.38 -1.78
N LEU A 337 10.05 41.55 -1.83
CA LEU A 337 9.79 40.54 -0.81
C LEU A 337 10.97 39.56 -0.74
N THR A 338 11.50 39.34 0.46
CA THR A 338 12.57 38.38 0.73
C THR A 338 12.18 37.50 1.91
N PRO A 339 12.55 36.21 1.90
CA PRO A 339 12.34 35.33 3.05
C PRO A 339 13.15 35.81 4.26
N ASP A 340 12.62 35.61 5.46
CA ASP A 340 13.28 35.88 6.74
C ASP A 340 14.47 34.94 6.95
N TRP A 341 14.28 33.67 6.61
CA TRP A 341 15.34 32.67 6.52
C TRP A 341 14.98 31.62 5.46
N THR A 342 16.01 30.95 4.97
CA THR A 342 15.87 29.83 4.02
C THR A 342 16.71 28.65 4.48
N PHE A 343 16.25 27.44 4.17
CA PHE A 343 16.97 26.20 4.43
C PHE A 343 16.91 25.30 3.19
N VAL A 344 18.06 24.86 2.68
CA VAL A 344 18.14 24.02 1.48
C VAL A 344 17.89 22.56 1.87
N LEU A 345 16.77 22.00 1.43
CA LEU A 345 16.42 20.59 1.64
C LEU A 345 17.18 19.66 0.67
N GLY A 346 17.47 20.14 -0.55
CA GLY A 346 18.09 19.34 -1.61
C GLY A 346 17.12 18.42 -2.37
N GLU A 347 15.86 18.35 -1.92
CA GLU A 347 14.76 17.60 -2.53
C GLU A 347 13.44 18.36 -2.46
N GLN A 348 12.42 17.90 -3.19
CA GLN A 348 11.06 18.45 -3.07
C GLN A 348 10.41 17.96 -1.78
N ALA A 349 9.48 18.77 -1.26
CA ALA A 349 8.64 18.40 -0.13
C ALA A 349 7.26 17.98 -0.63
N LEU A 350 6.76 16.87 -0.09
CA LEU A 350 5.38 16.40 -0.28
C LEU A 350 4.45 17.22 0.62
N ASP A 351 4.79 17.34 1.90
CA ASP A 351 3.93 17.97 2.89
C ASP A 351 4.74 18.70 3.98
N LEU A 352 4.08 19.67 4.63
CA LEU A 352 4.64 20.58 5.62
C LEU A 352 3.65 20.75 6.77
N CYS A 353 4.09 20.44 8.00
CA CYS A 353 3.23 20.53 9.17
C CYS A 353 3.93 21.28 10.32
N VAL A 354 3.20 22.19 10.95
CA VAL A 354 3.63 22.89 12.18
C VAL A 354 2.65 22.54 13.29
N PRO A 355 2.93 21.51 14.11
CA PRO A 355 2.05 21.16 15.21
C PRO A 355 1.96 22.31 16.23
N PRO A 356 0.77 22.52 16.83
CA PRO A 356 0.58 23.56 17.85
C PRO A 356 1.29 23.24 19.17
N SER A 357 1.72 21.98 19.37
CA SER A 357 2.34 21.50 20.61
C SER A 357 3.74 22.07 20.85
N SER A 358 4.12 22.09 22.14
CA SER A 358 5.49 22.39 22.57
C SER A 358 6.29 21.10 22.64
N PRO A 359 7.56 21.07 22.21
CA PRO A 359 8.38 22.20 21.73
C PRO A 359 8.13 22.56 20.26
N SER A 360 8.33 23.84 19.90
CA SER A 360 8.18 24.31 18.52
C SER A 360 9.03 23.50 17.55
N SER A 361 8.38 22.91 16.56
CA SER A 361 9.03 22.06 15.57
C SER A 361 8.31 22.23 14.23
N ILE A 362 9.07 22.46 13.17
CA ILE A 362 8.59 22.52 11.79
C ILE A 362 8.92 21.18 11.17
N PHE A 363 7.91 20.43 10.74
CA PHE A 363 8.08 19.13 10.13
C PHE A 363 7.93 19.24 8.61
N VAL A 364 8.91 18.73 7.87
CA VAL A 364 8.89 18.66 6.41
C VAL A 364 9.02 17.22 5.98
N LEU A 365 8.06 16.72 5.21
CA LEU A 365 8.15 15.42 4.56
C LEU A 365 8.70 15.61 3.15
N GLY A 366 9.95 15.23 2.93
CA GLY A 366 10.54 15.14 1.60
C GLY A 366 10.23 13.82 0.91
N GLU A 367 10.63 13.70 -0.36
CA GLU A 367 10.54 12.44 -1.11
C GLU A 367 11.38 11.31 -0.49
N ARG A 368 12.52 11.63 0.14
CA ARG A 368 13.47 10.63 0.68
C ARG A 368 13.87 10.89 2.12
N ASN A 369 13.61 12.06 2.69
CA ASN A 369 13.95 12.37 4.07
C ASN A 369 12.81 13.06 4.80
N LEU A 370 12.75 12.82 6.11
CA LEU A 370 11.95 13.56 7.06
C LEU A 370 12.85 14.58 7.77
N TYR A 371 12.43 15.84 7.79
CA TYR A 371 13.12 16.92 8.50
C TYR A 371 12.27 17.43 9.65
N CYS A 372 12.92 17.67 10.80
CA CYS A 372 12.37 18.41 11.91
C CYS A 372 13.28 19.61 12.17
N LEU A 373 12.77 20.81 11.95
CA LEU A 373 13.49 22.07 12.12
C LEU A 373 12.95 22.85 13.32
N ARG A 374 13.77 23.72 13.88
CA ARG A 374 13.37 24.73 14.86
C ARG A 374 12.82 25.97 14.14
N ASP A 375 12.20 26.87 14.89
CA ASP A 375 11.64 28.14 14.40
C ASP A 375 12.64 29.04 13.65
N ASN A 376 13.93 28.90 13.96
CA ASN A 376 15.01 29.65 13.35
C ASN A 376 15.60 28.97 12.09
N GLY A 377 14.95 27.92 11.58
CA GLY A 377 15.42 27.19 10.40
C GLY A 377 16.57 26.21 10.65
N GLN A 378 17.03 26.03 11.90
CA GLN A 378 18.04 25.03 12.23
C GLN A 378 17.44 23.63 12.32
N ILE A 379 18.12 22.63 11.77
CA ILE A 379 17.71 21.23 11.90
C ILE A 379 17.79 20.81 13.38
N ARG A 380 16.68 20.30 13.92
CA ARG A 380 16.66 19.58 15.19
C ARG A 380 17.10 18.12 14.97
N PHE A 381 16.47 17.45 14.00
CA PHE A 381 16.89 16.13 13.54
C PHE A 381 16.44 15.93 12.10
N MET A 382 17.07 14.96 11.43
CA MET A 382 16.65 14.48 10.12
C MET A 382 16.74 12.96 10.06
N LYS A 383 15.83 12.33 9.33
CA LYS A 383 15.82 10.87 9.11
C LYS A 383 15.73 10.60 7.61
N LYS A 384 16.72 9.88 7.09
CA LYS A 384 16.63 9.29 5.76
C LYS A 384 15.64 8.12 5.78
N LEU A 385 14.67 8.16 4.87
CA LEU A 385 13.67 7.12 4.67
C LEU A 385 14.21 6.13 3.63
N GLU A 386 14.01 4.84 3.89
CA GLU A 386 14.43 3.75 2.98
C GLU A 386 13.29 3.30 2.06
N PHE A 387 12.19 4.05 2.07
CA PHE A 387 10.97 3.82 1.32
C PHE A 387 10.41 5.17 0.87
N ASN A 388 9.48 5.15 -0.09
CA ASN A 388 8.81 6.35 -0.56
C ASN A 388 7.61 6.66 0.37
N PRO A 389 7.63 7.76 1.13
CA PRO A 389 6.50 8.16 1.96
C PRO A 389 5.34 8.66 1.09
N SER A 390 4.11 8.47 1.56
CA SER A 390 2.91 8.98 0.89
C SER A 390 2.31 10.17 1.63
N CYS A 391 2.17 10.08 2.95
CA CYS A 391 1.68 11.16 3.81
C CYS A 391 2.24 11.02 5.24
N PHE A 392 2.11 12.08 6.03
CA PHE A 392 2.51 12.07 7.44
C PHE A 392 1.65 12.97 8.32
N LEU A 393 1.71 12.75 9.63
CA LEU A 393 1.07 13.63 10.61
C LEU A 393 1.83 13.61 11.94
N PRO A 394 2.46 14.73 12.34
CA PRO A 394 2.91 14.93 13.71
C PRO A 394 1.72 15.04 14.65
N TYR A 395 1.73 14.28 15.73
CA TYR A 395 0.68 14.31 16.75
C TYR A 395 1.28 14.38 18.17
N SER A 396 0.44 14.72 19.15
CA SER A 396 0.88 14.95 20.53
C SER A 396 1.63 13.74 21.09
N SER A 397 2.85 13.98 21.57
CA SER A 397 3.61 12.98 22.30
C SER A 397 3.09 12.85 23.73
N VAL A 398 3.14 11.63 24.26
CA VAL A 398 2.89 11.30 25.66
C VAL A 398 4.11 11.57 26.55
N THR A 399 5.27 11.89 25.97
CA THR A 399 6.50 12.13 26.73
C THR A 399 7.03 13.53 26.45
N ASP A 400 7.38 14.23 27.52
CA ASP A 400 7.87 15.61 27.45
C ASP A 400 9.09 15.73 26.53
N GLY A 401 9.02 16.68 25.59
CA GLY A 401 10.14 17.04 24.72
C GLY A 401 10.31 16.21 23.45
N THR A 402 9.54 15.12 23.26
CA THR A 402 9.55 14.36 22.00
C THR A 402 8.29 14.63 21.18
N THR A 403 8.30 14.31 19.90
CA THR A 403 7.09 14.38 19.05
C THR A 403 6.85 13.02 18.41
N ASN A 404 5.59 12.57 18.46
CA ASN A 404 5.19 11.38 17.74
C ASN A 404 4.75 11.74 16.32
N LEU A 405 5.04 10.86 15.38
CA LEU A 405 4.74 11.05 13.97
C LEU A 405 4.10 9.79 13.41
N LEU A 406 2.94 9.94 12.77
CA LEU A 406 2.39 8.92 11.87
C LEU A 406 2.97 9.13 10.49
N LEU A 407 3.40 8.06 9.83
CA LEU A 407 3.93 8.09 8.48
C LEU A 407 3.34 6.94 7.67
N GLY A 408 2.67 7.27 6.57
CA GLY A 408 2.22 6.34 5.55
C GLY A 408 3.24 6.22 4.41
N ASN A 409 3.29 5.07 3.75
CA ASN A 409 4.15 4.86 2.60
C ASN A 409 3.44 4.13 1.45
N HIS A 410 4.06 4.15 0.27
CA HIS A 410 3.56 3.50 -0.95
C HIS A 410 3.61 1.96 -0.91
N THR A 411 4.09 1.35 0.18
CA THR A 411 4.06 -0.11 0.41
C THR A 411 2.91 -0.54 1.32
N ASN A 412 1.90 0.31 1.48
CA ASN A 412 0.76 0.13 2.39
C ASN A 412 1.17 -0.04 3.85
N MET A 413 2.26 0.57 4.31
CA MET A 413 2.68 0.51 5.71
C MET A 413 2.40 1.84 6.41
N LEU A 414 1.78 1.73 7.58
CA LEU A 414 1.64 2.81 8.55
C LEU A 414 2.68 2.64 9.64
N GLN A 415 3.52 3.66 9.85
CA GLN A 415 4.60 3.65 10.82
C GLN A 415 4.41 4.78 11.84
N VAL A 416 4.67 4.48 13.11
CA VAL A 416 4.69 5.45 14.20
C VAL A 416 6.14 5.65 14.60
N TYR A 417 6.62 6.87 14.44
CA TYR A 417 7.92 7.30 14.92
C TYR A 417 7.77 8.13 16.19
N GLN A 418 8.72 7.96 17.11
CA GLN A 418 9.00 8.92 18.16
C GLN A 418 10.35 9.57 17.82
N ASP A 419 10.30 10.84 17.40
CA ASP A 419 11.38 11.55 16.73
C ASP A 419 11.93 10.77 15.51
N VAL A 420 13.09 10.11 15.65
CA VAL A 420 13.71 9.28 14.60
C VAL A 420 13.55 7.78 14.83
N THR A 421 12.96 7.39 15.95
CA THR A 421 12.90 6.00 16.42
C THR A 421 11.58 5.37 16.02
N LEU A 422 11.62 4.30 15.23
CA LEU A 422 10.41 3.54 14.90
C LEU A 422 9.87 2.85 16.17
N LYS A 423 8.62 3.11 16.51
CA LYS A 423 7.95 2.52 17.70
C LYS A 423 6.92 1.47 17.34
N TRP A 424 6.23 1.66 16.23
CA TRP A 424 5.18 0.76 15.78
C TRP A 424 5.09 0.80 14.27
N ALA A 425 4.73 -0.32 13.66
CA ALA A 425 4.45 -0.41 12.24
C ALA A 425 3.33 -1.42 12.03
N ALA A 426 2.41 -1.12 11.13
CA ALA A 426 1.39 -2.06 10.65
C ALA A 426 1.16 -1.91 9.16
N GLN A 427 0.73 -3.00 8.53
CA GLN A 427 0.25 -2.98 7.16
C GLN A 427 -1.22 -2.52 7.14
N LEU A 428 -1.52 -1.58 6.24
CA LEU A 428 -2.86 -1.15 5.86
C LEU A 428 -3.33 -1.92 4.61
N SER A 429 -4.63 -1.89 4.34
CA SER A 429 -5.22 -2.49 3.14
C SER A 429 -4.95 -1.68 1.85
N PHE A 430 -4.53 -0.41 1.98
CA PHE A 430 -4.29 0.52 0.87
C PHE A 430 -3.16 1.52 1.18
N VAL A 431 -2.71 2.28 0.17
CA VAL A 431 -1.78 3.42 0.34
C VAL A 431 -2.57 4.64 0.83
N PRO A 432 -2.27 5.20 2.01
CA PRO A 432 -2.95 6.40 2.48
C PRO A 432 -2.38 7.65 1.81
N VAL A 433 -3.26 8.51 1.28
CA VAL A 433 -2.92 9.87 0.79
C VAL A 433 -3.08 10.92 1.90
N ALA A 434 -3.93 10.66 2.89
CA ALA A 434 -4.09 11.51 4.07
C ALA A 434 -4.30 10.67 5.32
N ILE A 435 -3.71 11.13 6.43
CA ILE A 435 -3.89 10.53 7.76
C ILE A 435 -4.25 11.63 8.75
N ARG A 436 -5.24 11.37 9.61
CA ARG A 436 -5.66 12.20 10.74
C ARG A 436 -5.81 11.37 12.01
N VAL A 437 -5.72 12.03 13.16
CA VAL A 437 -6.03 11.42 14.46
C VAL A 437 -7.32 12.05 14.97
N ALA A 438 -8.30 11.22 15.32
CA ALA A 438 -9.63 11.63 15.75
C ALA A 438 -9.98 11.08 17.12
N ASN A 439 -10.84 11.79 17.85
CA ASN A 439 -11.39 11.36 19.12
C ASN A 439 -12.91 11.17 19.01
N PHE A 440 -13.35 9.93 19.06
CA PHE A 440 -14.75 9.54 19.07
C PHE A 440 -15.25 9.30 20.51
N PRO A 441 -16.58 9.18 20.74
CA PRO A 441 -17.15 8.97 22.07
C PRO A 441 -16.53 7.81 22.85
N ASP A 442 -16.40 6.66 22.18
CA ASP A 442 -15.94 5.43 22.80
C ASP A 442 -14.42 5.21 22.67
N LEU A 443 -13.75 5.97 21.79
CA LEU A 443 -12.37 5.71 21.43
C LEU A 443 -11.60 6.97 21.06
N LYS A 444 -10.53 7.25 21.81
CA LYS A 444 -9.61 8.37 21.58
C LYS A 444 -8.39 7.92 20.79
N GLY A 445 -7.82 8.84 20.02
CA GLY A 445 -6.59 8.58 19.26
C GLY A 445 -6.76 7.60 18.10
N VAL A 446 -7.94 7.58 17.48
CA VAL A 446 -8.22 6.75 16.31
C VAL A 446 -7.51 7.31 15.09
N VAL A 447 -6.82 6.44 14.36
CA VAL A 447 -6.14 6.81 13.11
C VAL A 447 -7.13 6.69 11.96
N VAL A 448 -7.45 7.83 11.35
CA VAL A 448 -8.30 7.94 10.17
C VAL A 448 -7.39 8.03 8.95
N SER A 449 -7.52 7.08 8.02
CA SER A 449 -6.72 7.00 6.80
C SER A 449 -7.64 7.08 5.59
N LEU A 450 -7.26 7.88 4.59
CA LEU A 450 -7.96 8.00 3.31
C LEU A 450 -7.02 7.60 2.18
N SER A 451 -7.49 6.80 1.23
CA SER A 451 -6.79 6.47 -0.01
C SER A 451 -7.17 7.41 -1.16
N SER A 452 -6.41 7.37 -2.26
CA SER A 452 -6.71 8.14 -3.47
C SER A 452 -7.98 7.70 -4.18
N ASP A 453 -8.39 6.44 -4.02
CA ASP A 453 -9.57 5.81 -4.64
C ASP A 453 -10.80 5.75 -3.72
N GLY A 454 -10.76 6.42 -2.56
CA GLY A 454 -11.93 6.60 -1.70
C GLY A 454 -12.13 5.53 -0.63
N HIS A 455 -11.14 4.71 -0.32
CA HIS A 455 -11.17 3.88 0.88
C HIS A 455 -10.87 4.75 2.12
N LEU A 456 -11.87 4.85 3.00
CA LEU A 456 -11.78 5.53 4.29
C LEU A 456 -11.76 4.49 5.41
N LEU A 457 -10.73 4.53 6.25
CA LEU A 457 -10.52 3.57 7.34
C LEU A 457 -10.25 4.30 8.65
N CYS A 458 -11.06 4.03 9.66
CA CYS A 458 -10.79 4.37 11.04
C CYS A 458 -10.24 3.12 11.74
N SER A 459 -9.02 3.21 12.27
CA SER A 459 -8.32 2.10 12.90
C SER A 459 -7.67 2.50 14.22
N TYR A 460 -7.47 1.54 15.11
CA TYR A 460 -6.66 1.72 16.32
C TYR A 460 -5.41 0.85 16.28
N MET A 461 -4.41 1.24 17.06
CA MET A 461 -3.13 0.54 17.14
C MET A 461 -3.31 -0.78 17.89
N GLY A 462 -3.09 -1.91 17.22
CA GLY A 462 -3.08 -3.21 17.88
C GLY A 462 -1.90 -3.35 18.84
N THR A 463 -2.18 -3.79 20.07
CA THR A 463 -1.18 -4.05 21.13
C THR A 463 -0.61 -5.46 21.09
N ASP A 464 -1.34 -6.41 20.49
CA ASP A 464 -0.91 -7.81 20.45
C ASP A 464 -0.02 -8.06 19.23
N PRO A 465 1.20 -8.60 19.43
CA PRO A 465 1.94 -9.28 18.39
C PRO A 465 1.04 -10.32 17.73
N SER A 466 0.78 -10.17 16.43
CA SER A 466 0.22 -11.25 15.64
C SER A 466 1.29 -12.33 15.50
N PHE A 467 1.40 -13.20 16.51
CA PHE A 467 2.09 -14.46 16.35
C PHE A 467 1.33 -15.21 15.26
N PHE A 468 1.98 -15.44 14.13
CA PHE A 468 1.52 -16.44 13.18
C PHE A 468 1.70 -17.81 13.84
N SER A 469 0.80 -18.16 14.77
CA SER A 469 0.57 -19.57 15.06
C SER A 469 -0.20 -20.09 13.87
N THR A 470 0.35 -21.04 13.14
CA THR A 470 -0.47 -21.92 12.32
C THR A 470 -1.68 -22.29 13.17
N PRO A 471 -2.92 -21.94 12.78
CA PRO A 471 -4.07 -22.36 13.55
C PRO A 471 -3.88 -23.85 13.79
N LYS A 472 -4.03 -24.29 15.05
CA LYS A 472 -4.17 -25.72 15.28
C LYS A 472 -5.32 -26.10 14.38
N VAL A 473 -4.99 -26.79 13.29
CA VAL A 473 -5.98 -27.37 12.42
C VAL A 473 -6.66 -28.34 13.35
N ASP A 474 -7.76 -27.91 13.98
CA ASP A 474 -8.81 -28.84 14.33
C ASP A 474 -9.09 -29.47 12.99
N ALA A 475 -8.53 -30.68 12.82
CA ALA A 475 -8.80 -31.47 11.67
C ALA A 475 -10.33 -31.53 11.63
N ARG A 476 -10.95 -30.72 10.76
CA ARG A 476 -12.10 -31.21 10.03
C ARG A 476 -11.58 -32.52 9.49
N GLU A 477 -11.95 -33.60 10.17
CA GLU A 477 -11.59 -34.94 9.78
C GLU A 477 -11.97 -34.99 8.31
N ALA A 478 -10.97 -34.90 7.44
CA ALA A 478 -11.19 -35.13 6.03
C ALA A 478 -11.84 -36.51 6.00
N ASP A 479 -12.98 -36.63 5.33
CA ASP A 479 -13.70 -37.89 5.26
C ASP A 479 -12.82 -38.90 4.51
N TYR A 480 -11.95 -39.58 5.27
CA TYR A 480 -10.90 -40.44 4.75
C TYR A 480 -11.52 -41.61 3.98
N GLU A 481 -12.76 -41.98 4.27
CA GLU A 481 -13.49 -43.00 3.52
C GLU A 481 -13.80 -42.54 2.10
N GLN A 482 -14.25 -41.29 1.94
CA GLN A 482 -14.59 -40.75 0.62
C GLN A 482 -13.34 -40.54 -0.24
N VAL A 483 -12.27 -39.99 0.34
CA VAL A 483 -10.99 -39.79 -0.35
C VAL A 483 -10.34 -41.13 -0.74
N ASP A 484 -10.42 -42.14 0.12
CA ASP A 484 -9.85 -43.46 -0.17
C ASP A 484 -10.69 -44.25 -1.19
N ALA A 485 -12.02 -44.08 -1.19
CA ALA A 485 -12.89 -44.63 -2.23
C ALA A 485 -12.57 -44.06 -3.62
N ASP A 486 -12.39 -42.74 -3.71
CA ASP A 486 -12.03 -42.07 -4.97
C ASP A 486 -10.62 -42.46 -5.43
N MET A 487 -9.65 -42.52 -4.51
CA MET A 487 -8.29 -42.99 -4.80
C MET A 487 -8.29 -44.43 -5.34
N ARG A 488 -9.06 -45.34 -4.73
CA ARG A 488 -9.20 -46.72 -5.21
C ARG A 488 -9.83 -46.77 -6.59
N LYS A 489 -10.84 -45.94 -6.86
CA LYS A 489 -11.52 -45.87 -8.16
C LYS A 489 -10.56 -45.37 -9.25
N LEU A 490 -9.82 -44.30 -8.99
CA LEU A 490 -8.80 -43.74 -9.89
C LEU A 490 -7.64 -44.72 -10.12
N GLN A 491 -7.13 -45.37 -9.07
CA GLN A 491 -6.09 -46.39 -9.20
C GLN A 491 -6.56 -47.60 -10.01
N LYS A 492 -7.84 -47.97 -9.93
CA LYS A 492 -8.43 -49.03 -10.76
C LYS A 492 -8.43 -48.63 -12.23
N PHE A 493 -8.85 -47.40 -12.56
CA PHE A 493 -8.77 -46.86 -13.92
C PHE A 493 -7.33 -46.83 -14.45
N ILE A 494 -6.38 -46.36 -13.63
CA ILE A 494 -4.96 -46.32 -14.00
C ILE A 494 -4.44 -47.73 -14.28
N ARG A 495 -4.73 -48.71 -13.41
CA ARG A 495 -4.32 -50.11 -13.62
C ARG A 495 -4.96 -50.73 -14.86
N GLU A 496 -6.23 -50.45 -15.13
CA GLU A 496 -6.90 -50.92 -16.36
C GLU A 496 -6.28 -50.31 -17.61
N ALA A 497 -5.98 -49.01 -17.59
CA ALA A 497 -5.31 -48.32 -18.70
C ALA A 497 -3.88 -48.85 -18.94
N THR A 498 -3.09 -49.04 -17.87
CA THR A 498 -1.72 -49.59 -17.98
C THR A 498 -1.71 -51.06 -18.41
N ARG A 499 -2.71 -51.87 -18.01
CA ARG A 499 -2.83 -53.28 -18.44
C ARG A 499 -3.14 -53.43 -19.93
N THR A 500 -3.73 -52.40 -20.54
CA THR A 500 -4.16 -52.43 -21.96
C THR A 500 -3.04 -52.00 -22.92
N GLN A 501 -1.86 -51.59 -22.42
CA GLN A 501 -0.74 -51.17 -23.27
C GLN A 501 0.04 -52.32 -23.93
N ASP A 502 -0.14 -53.58 -23.53
CA ASP A 502 0.77 -54.68 -23.92
C ASP A 502 0.18 -55.83 -24.76
N ILE A 503 -1.07 -55.74 -25.25
CA ILE A 503 -1.61 -56.79 -26.14
C ILE A 503 -2.46 -56.16 -27.24
N LEU A 504 -2.03 -56.38 -28.50
CA LEU A 504 -2.77 -56.29 -29.76
C LEU A 504 -4.24 -55.85 -29.64
N THR A 505 -4.60 -54.77 -30.34
CA THR A 505 -5.97 -54.28 -30.52
C THR A 505 -6.95 -55.46 -30.68
N LYS A 506 -7.79 -55.69 -29.68
CA LYS A 506 -8.89 -56.64 -29.81
C LYS A 506 -9.76 -56.17 -30.97
N SER A 507 -9.81 -56.96 -32.04
CA SER A 507 -10.55 -56.71 -33.28
C SER A 507 -12.08 -56.82 -33.14
N ASP A 508 -12.61 -56.68 -31.91
CA ASP A 508 -14.04 -56.77 -31.61
C ASP A 508 -14.59 -55.45 -31.03
N ALA A 509 -13.82 -54.37 -31.05
CA ALA A 509 -14.40 -53.05 -30.86
C ALA A 509 -15.23 -52.73 -32.11
N GLU A 510 -16.56 -52.71 -31.98
CA GLU A 510 -17.41 -52.17 -33.03
C GLU A 510 -16.91 -50.78 -33.39
N GLU A 511 -16.39 -50.60 -34.61
CA GLU A 511 -15.85 -49.32 -35.01
C GLU A 511 -16.99 -48.29 -35.04
N ASP A 512 -16.93 -47.33 -34.11
CA ASP A 512 -17.91 -46.26 -33.95
C ASP A 512 -18.02 -45.34 -35.19
N LEU A 513 -16.98 -45.35 -36.03
CA LEU A 513 -16.91 -44.60 -37.28
C LEU A 513 -16.30 -45.47 -38.39
N ILE A 514 -17.07 -45.77 -39.42
CA ILE A 514 -16.64 -46.56 -40.58
C ILE A 514 -16.53 -45.63 -41.79
N VAL A 515 -15.36 -45.59 -42.43
CA VAL A 515 -15.11 -44.84 -43.67
C VAL A 515 -14.85 -45.82 -44.80
N THR A 516 -15.64 -45.75 -45.86
CA THR A 516 -15.49 -46.59 -47.06
C THR A 516 -15.33 -45.70 -48.28
N ALA A 517 -14.30 -45.95 -49.08
CA ALA A 517 -14.06 -45.25 -50.34
C ALA A 517 -14.27 -46.22 -51.51
N THR A 518 -15.13 -45.84 -52.45
CA THR A 518 -15.38 -46.58 -53.69
C THR A 518 -14.95 -45.74 -54.87
N VAL A 519 -14.00 -46.26 -55.65
CA VAL A 519 -13.44 -45.61 -56.85
C VAL A 519 -14.20 -46.13 -58.06
N SER A 520 -14.64 -45.23 -58.94
CA SER A 520 -15.26 -45.62 -60.21
C SER A 520 -14.30 -46.45 -61.07
N SER A 521 -14.81 -47.50 -61.71
CA SER A 521 -14.02 -48.39 -62.60
C SER A 521 -13.82 -47.82 -64.00
N SER A 522 -14.49 -46.71 -64.33
CA SER A 522 -14.37 -46.01 -65.60
C SER A 522 -14.05 -44.52 -65.39
N MET A 523 -13.32 -43.94 -66.33
CA MET A 523 -13.05 -42.50 -66.36
C MET A 523 -14.33 -41.70 -66.65
N ASP A 524 -14.40 -40.48 -66.11
CA ASP A 524 -15.57 -39.62 -66.30
C ASP A 524 -15.58 -39.02 -67.72
N SER A 525 -16.76 -39.00 -68.37
CA SER A 525 -16.97 -38.41 -69.69
C SER A 525 -18.32 -37.66 -69.75
N PRO A 526 -18.34 -36.31 -69.82
CA PRO A 526 -17.19 -35.42 -69.84
C PRO A 526 -16.45 -35.38 -68.49
N SER A 527 -15.14 -35.08 -68.55
CA SER A 527 -14.31 -34.91 -67.36
C SER A 527 -14.88 -33.86 -66.41
N GLN A 528 -14.76 -34.13 -65.11
CA GLN A 528 -15.14 -33.21 -64.04
C GLN A 528 -13.96 -32.34 -63.56
N ALA A 529 -12.75 -32.54 -64.12
CA ALA A 529 -11.56 -31.76 -63.78
C ALA A 529 -11.25 -30.74 -64.90
N LEU A 530 -11.37 -29.45 -64.56
CA LEU A 530 -11.05 -28.33 -65.45
C LEU A 530 -9.80 -27.60 -64.92
N ILE A 531 -8.79 -27.40 -65.78
CA ILE A 531 -7.61 -26.58 -65.47
C ILE A 531 -7.86 -25.19 -66.06
N GLN A 532 -8.02 -24.17 -65.21
CA GLN A 532 -8.38 -22.80 -65.63
C GLN A 532 -7.32 -22.09 -66.49
N ASP A 533 -6.08 -22.60 -66.56
CA ASP A 533 -4.94 -21.96 -67.26
C ASP A 533 -4.59 -22.57 -68.64
N MET A 534 -5.37 -23.52 -69.18
CA MET A 534 -5.08 -24.17 -70.47
C MET A 534 -6.33 -24.42 -71.37
N ASP A 535 -6.91 -23.35 -71.92
CA ASP A 535 -7.87 -23.36 -73.05
C ASP A 535 -8.83 -24.58 -73.11
N ASP A 536 -9.55 -24.84 -72.00
CA ASP A 536 -10.62 -25.85 -71.89
C ASP A 536 -10.29 -27.28 -72.44
N LEU A 537 -9.03 -27.71 -72.34
CA LEU A 537 -8.65 -29.10 -72.67
C LEU A 537 -9.10 -30.08 -71.56
N PRO A 538 -9.83 -31.17 -71.89
CA PRO A 538 -10.35 -32.10 -70.87
C PRO A 538 -9.24 -32.94 -70.24
N VAL A 539 -9.10 -32.86 -68.92
CA VAL A 539 -8.15 -33.69 -68.14
C VAL A 539 -8.79 -35.02 -67.76
N PRO A 540 -8.09 -36.17 -67.80
CA PRO A 540 -8.59 -37.42 -67.20
C PRO A 540 -9.07 -37.25 -65.75
N SER A 541 -10.36 -37.51 -65.47
CA SER A 541 -10.88 -37.56 -64.09
C SER A 541 -11.52 -38.90 -63.78
N VAL A 542 -11.45 -39.31 -62.50
CA VAL A 542 -12.15 -40.47 -61.96
C VAL A 542 -12.85 -40.03 -60.67
N THR A 543 -14.16 -40.22 -60.62
CA THR A 543 -14.94 -39.92 -59.43
C THR A 543 -14.70 -40.96 -58.31
N VAL A 544 -14.37 -40.49 -57.11
CA VAL A 544 -14.26 -41.29 -55.89
C VAL A 544 -15.39 -40.92 -54.94
N GLN A 545 -16.18 -41.90 -54.52
CA GLN A 545 -17.24 -41.70 -53.54
C GLN A 545 -16.78 -42.19 -52.16
N VAL A 546 -16.76 -41.29 -51.18
CA VAL A 546 -16.45 -41.61 -49.79
C VAL A 546 -17.73 -41.64 -48.98
N LYS A 547 -18.01 -42.77 -48.33
CA LYS A 547 -19.16 -42.95 -47.44
C LYS A 547 -18.66 -43.12 -46.02
N VAL A 548 -19.06 -42.17 -45.17
CA VAL A 548 -18.80 -42.17 -43.73
C VAL A 548 -20.06 -42.61 -43.01
N LYS A 549 -19.95 -43.57 -42.09
CA LYS A 549 -21.06 -44.07 -41.28
C LYS A 549 -20.64 -44.06 -39.81
N ALA A 550 -21.32 -43.26 -39.00
CA ALA A 550 -21.11 -43.21 -37.55
C ALA A 550 -22.20 -44.00 -36.82
N ARG A 551 -21.83 -44.68 -35.73
CA ARG A 551 -22.76 -45.34 -34.79
C ARG A 551 -23.01 -44.52 -33.53
N CYS A 552 -22.18 -43.50 -33.28
CA CYS A 552 -22.32 -42.56 -32.17
C CYS A 552 -22.48 -41.11 -32.68
N VAL A 553 -22.89 -40.20 -31.81
CA VAL A 553 -23.02 -38.77 -32.14
C VAL A 553 -21.64 -38.16 -32.33
N VAL A 554 -21.33 -37.72 -33.54
CA VAL A 554 -20.04 -37.09 -33.88
C VAL A 554 -20.25 -35.60 -34.09
N GLN A 555 -19.67 -34.78 -33.20
CA GLN A 555 -19.70 -33.33 -33.32
C GLN A 555 -18.50 -32.83 -34.15
N SER A 556 -18.77 -31.99 -35.15
CA SER A 556 -17.79 -31.36 -36.05
C SER A 556 -16.87 -32.31 -36.86
N PRO A 557 -17.41 -33.30 -37.59
CA PRO A 557 -16.58 -34.18 -38.42
C PRO A 557 -15.88 -33.44 -39.58
N LYS A 558 -14.58 -33.70 -39.75
CA LYS A 558 -13.77 -33.21 -40.88
C LYS A 558 -13.16 -34.39 -41.62
N LEU A 559 -13.34 -34.42 -42.94
CA LEU A 559 -12.75 -35.42 -43.83
C LEU A 559 -11.71 -34.75 -44.72
N THR A 560 -10.53 -35.36 -44.82
CA THR A 560 -9.45 -34.89 -45.69
C THR A 560 -8.98 -36.04 -46.58
N VAL A 561 -8.96 -35.81 -47.88
CA VAL A 561 -8.50 -36.76 -48.89
C VAL A 561 -7.10 -36.34 -49.33
N SER A 562 -6.13 -37.22 -49.13
CA SER A 562 -4.76 -36.99 -49.59
C SER A 562 -4.37 -38.04 -50.63
N LEU A 563 -3.75 -37.59 -51.72
CA LEU A 563 -3.20 -38.44 -52.77
C LEU A 563 -1.70 -38.21 -52.86
N GLN A 564 -0.97 -39.22 -53.35
CA GLN A 564 0.46 -39.06 -53.63
C GLN A 564 0.67 -38.43 -55.02
N PRO A 565 1.63 -37.50 -55.18
CA PRO A 565 2.02 -36.99 -56.48
C PRO A 565 2.44 -38.14 -57.43
N PRO A 566 2.08 -38.10 -58.73
CA PRO A 566 1.61 -36.93 -59.50
C PRO A 566 0.09 -36.72 -59.51
N LEU A 567 -0.69 -37.47 -58.72
CA LEU A 567 -2.16 -37.32 -58.68
C LEU A 567 -2.58 -36.09 -57.87
N ALA A 568 -3.64 -35.43 -58.34
CA ALA A 568 -4.24 -34.29 -57.65
C ALA A 568 -5.73 -34.55 -57.39
N VAL A 569 -6.26 -33.95 -56.33
CA VAL A 569 -7.69 -33.95 -56.02
C VAL A 569 -8.28 -32.60 -56.42
N THR A 570 -9.51 -32.60 -56.93
CA THR A 570 -10.26 -31.38 -57.21
C THR A 570 -10.73 -30.69 -55.93
N GLN A 571 -11.03 -31.46 -54.88
CA GLN A 571 -11.36 -30.98 -53.54
C GLN A 571 -10.75 -31.93 -52.49
N ASP A 572 -9.95 -31.39 -51.58
CA ASP A 572 -9.20 -32.15 -50.57
C ASP A 572 -9.87 -32.18 -49.20
N GLN A 573 -10.72 -31.19 -48.90
CA GLN A 573 -11.32 -31.02 -47.57
C GLN A 573 -12.86 -30.93 -47.62
N PHE A 574 -13.49 -31.67 -46.71
CA PHE A 574 -14.94 -31.68 -46.51
C PHE A 574 -15.25 -31.49 -45.03
N VAL A 575 -16.00 -30.44 -44.72
CA VAL A 575 -16.60 -30.26 -43.39
C VAL A 575 -17.98 -30.89 -43.44
N LEU A 576 -18.18 -31.93 -42.64
CA LEU A 576 -19.45 -32.65 -42.56
C LEU A 576 -20.29 -32.05 -41.43
N GLU A 577 -21.61 -31.98 -41.64
CA GLU A 577 -22.54 -31.63 -40.57
C GLU A 577 -22.51 -32.68 -39.45
N PRO A 578 -22.89 -32.33 -38.21
CA PRO A 578 -22.95 -33.28 -37.09
C PRO A 578 -23.75 -34.53 -37.46
N MET A 579 -23.16 -35.70 -37.21
CA MET A 579 -23.75 -36.98 -37.58
C MET A 579 -24.37 -37.65 -36.35
N GLY A 580 -25.67 -37.94 -36.40
CA GLY A 580 -26.45 -38.53 -35.30
C GLY A 580 -27.31 -37.49 -34.56
N GLN A 581 -28.62 -37.74 -34.49
CA GLN A 581 -29.53 -37.12 -33.51
C GLN A 581 -29.78 -38.11 -32.38
#